data_AF-A0A4Z2CMY0-F1
#
_entry.id   AF-A0A4Z2CMY0-F1
#
_cell.length_a   1.000
_cell.length_b   1.000
_cell.length_c   1.000
_cell.angle_alpha   90.00
_cell.angle_beta   90.00
_cell.angle_gamma   90.00
#
_symmetry.space_group_name_H-M   'P 1'
#
loop_
_entity.id
_entity.type
_entity.pdbx_description
1 polymer ?
#
loop_
_entity_poly.entity_id
_entity_poly.type
_entity_poly.pdbx_seq_one_letter_code
_entity_poly.pdbx_strand_id
1 'polypeptide(L)'
;MFSIHQCKWIEGMNLSKETNEHSDGFSQKSVNREVVFATDAPSDHSKRKRYLTAKYDRRTRQKISEKIKIENFVFDQLRALYSTEIDDYDCDIDVDEISDLETNEEKIRVLKEKLKSCPARPEEIEVLILKIFIQVHLRRMPEKC
;
A
#
# COMPACT_ATOMS: atom_id res chain seq x y z
N MET A 1 -12.83 -24.93 -1.73
CA MET A 1 -11.45 -24.78 -2.24
C MET A 1 -11.06 -23.33 -2.06
N PHE A 2 -10.32 -23.00 -1.00
CA PHE A 2 -9.91 -21.63 -0.69
C PHE A 2 -8.61 -21.30 -1.45
N SER A 3 -8.65 -20.29 -2.30
CA SER A 3 -7.49 -19.82 -3.07
C SER A 3 -6.66 -18.87 -2.21
N ILE A 4 -5.63 -19.39 -1.55
CA ILE A 4 -4.72 -18.67 -0.62
C ILE A 4 -3.69 -17.82 -1.39
N HIS A 5 -4.04 -17.28 -2.55
CA HIS A 5 -3.04 -16.83 -3.53
C HIS A 5 -2.65 -15.34 -3.48
N GLN A 6 -3.01 -14.61 -2.42
CA GLN A 6 -2.65 -13.18 -2.29
C GLN A 6 -1.73 -12.85 -1.09
N CYS A 7 -1.51 -13.76 -0.13
CA CYS A 7 -0.70 -13.44 1.07
C CYS A 7 0.82 -13.67 0.93
N LYS A 8 1.31 -14.13 -0.23
CA LYS A 8 2.71 -14.62 -0.37
C LYS A 8 3.76 -13.55 -0.63
N TRP A 9 3.39 -12.26 -0.74
CA TRP A 9 4.34 -11.19 -1.08
C TRP A 9 5.07 -10.57 0.13
N ILE A 10 4.61 -10.79 1.36
CA ILE A 10 5.12 -10.05 2.53
C ILE A 10 6.32 -10.74 3.20
N GLU A 11 6.49 -12.06 3.06
CA GLU A 11 7.48 -12.84 3.81
C GLU A 11 8.92 -12.77 3.25
N GLY A 12 9.11 -12.26 2.02
CA GLY A 12 10.40 -12.34 1.32
C GLY A 12 11.45 -11.27 1.64
N MET A 13 11.20 -10.31 2.54
CA MET A 13 12.02 -9.09 2.62
C MET A 13 12.90 -8.93 3.88
N ASN A 14 13.19 -10.00 4.63
CA ASN A 14 14.05 -9.94 5.84
C ASN A 14 15.28 -10.85 5.75
N LEU A 15 16.01 -10.83 4.64
CA LEU A 15 17.31 -11.49 4.60
C LEU A 15 18.32 -10.72 3.74
N SER A 16 19.10 -9.86 4.37
CA SER A 16 20.43 -9.46 3.91
C SER A 16 21.22 -8.91 5.10
N LYS A 17 22.16 -9.72 5.55
CA LYS A 17 23.13 -9.45 6.61
C LYS A 17 24.12 -8.37 6.18
N GLU A 18 24.64 -7.68 7.18
CA GLU A 18 25.65 -6.63 7.12
C GLU A 18 26.96 -7.11 6.44
N THR A 19 27.55 -6.24 5.62
CA THR A 19 29.01 -6.17 5.44
C THR A 19 29.41 -4.70 5.29
N ASN A 20 30.25 -4.28 6.23
CA ASN A 20 31.04 -3.06 6.28
C ASN A 20 31.99 -2.98 5.08
N GLU A 21 32.13 -1.80 4.45
CA GLU A 21 33.38 -1.23 3.89
C GLU A 21 33.18 0.17 3.26
N HIS A 22 34.29 0.87 3.08
CA HIS A 22 34.54 2.31 3.19
C HIS A 22 34.75 3.04 1.84
N SER A 23 34.80 4.38 1.90
CA SER A 23 35.39 5.42 1.00
C SER A 23 34.61 6.07 -0.15
N ASP A 24 34.48 7.40 0.05
CA ASP A 24 34.81 8.56 -0.82
C ASP A 24 34.10 8.86 -2.15
N GLY A 25 33.71 10.14 -2.29
CA GLY A 25 33.85 10.87 -3.56
C GLY A 25 32.62 11.63 -4.06
N PHE A 26 32.55 12.93 -3.74
CA PHE A 26 31.64 13.93 -4.32
C PHE A 26 31.99 14.26 -5.79
N SER A 27 31.00 14.44 -6.69
CA SER A 27 31.11 15.37 -7.83
C SER A 27 29.76 15.69 -8.49
N GLN A 28 29.35 16.96 -8.48
CA GLN A 28 28.24 17.52 -9.25
C GLN A 28 28.68 17.88 -10.69
N LYS A 29 27.94 17.46 -11.73
CA LYS A 29 27.31 18.34 -12.74
C LYS A 29 26.62 17.55 -13.86
N SER A 30 25.52 18.14 -14.32
CA SER A 30 24.59 17.73 -15.38
C SER A 30 25.18 17.64 -16.79
N VAL A 31 24.53 16.86 -17.66
CA VAL A 31 23.88 17.26 -18.95
C VAL A 31 23.86 16.05 -19.90
N ASN A 32 22.67 15.72 -20.43
CA ASN A 32 22.33 14.71 -21.46
C ASN A 32 22.46 13.22 -21.10
N ARG A 33 21.33 12.60 -20.68
CA ARG A 33 21.14 11.14 -20.74
C ARG A 33 20.59 10.76 -22.11
N GLU A 34 21.44 10.78 -23.12
CA GLU A 34 21.11 10.17 -24.41
C GLU A 34 21.12 8.64 -24.25
N VAL A 35 20.02 8.00 -24.61
CA VAL A 35 19.83 6.55 -24.46
C VAL A 35 20.40 5.89 -25.71
N VAL A 36 21.66 5.47 -25.65
CA VAL A 36 22.28 4.72 -26.75
C VAL A 36 21.74 3.28 -26.71
N PHE A 37 20.92 2.93 -27.70
CA PHE A 37 20.55 1.53 -27.94
C PHE A 37 21.72 0.86 -28.66
N ALA A 38 22.50 0.06 -27.93
CA ALA A 38 23.48 -0.82 -28.54
C ALA A 38 22.72 -1.91 -29.33
N THR A 39 22.59 -1.73 -30.64
CA THR A 39 22.26 -2.81 -31.56
C THR A 39 23.50 -3.67 -31.80
N ASP A 40 23.31 -4.96 -31.58
CA ASP A 40 24.13 -6.09 -32.03
C ASP A 40 25.39 -6.45 -31.21
N ALA A 41 25.17 -7.25 -30.16
CA ALA A 41 26.15 -8.25 -29.70
C ALA A 41 25.42 -9.53 -29.23
N PRO A 42 25.89 -10.74 -29.59
CA PRO A 42 25.25 -12.01 -29.24
C PRO A 42 25.42 -12.26 -27.73
N SER A 43 24.30 -12.21 -27.01
CA SER A 43 24.25 -12.23 -25.55
C SER A 43 24.27 -13.65 -24.99
N ASP A 44 25.47 -14.19 -24.79
CA ASP A 44 25.68 -15.35 -23.91
C ASP A 44 25.63 -14.94 -22.42
N HIS A 45 25.19 -15.89 -21.60
CA HIS A 45 25.20 -15.97 -20.13
C HIS A 45 24.12 -15.20 -19.32
N SER A 46 23.15 -16.00 -18.83
CA SER A 46 22.62 -15.97 -17.46
C SER A 46 22.34 -14.58 -16.86
N LYS A 47 21.47 -13.81 -17.51
CA LYS A 47 20.91 -12.58 -16.94
C LYS A 47 19.98 -12.96 -15.78
N ARG A 48 20.52 -13.00 -14.55
CA ARG A 48 19.69 -12.98 -13.33
C ARG A 48 18.68 -11.85 -13.48
N LYS A 49 17.38 -12.19 -13.44
CA LYS A 49 16.28 -11.21 -13.59
C LYS A 49 16.46 -10.16 -12.49
N ARG A 50 16.93 -8.96 -12.86
CA ARG A 50 16.96 -7.80 -11.97
C ARG A 50 15.53 -7.29 -11.90
N TYR A 51 14.84 -7.61 -10.80
CA TYR A 51 13.52 -7.06 -10.54
C TYR A 51 13.66 -5.57 -10.21
N LEU A 52 12.84 -4.73 -10.84
CA LEU A 52 12.70 -3.31 -10.52
C LEU A 52 11.93 -3.19 -9.20
N THR A 53 12.61 -3.42 -8.09
CA THR A 53 12.10 -3.08 -6.76
C THR A 53 12.80 -1.82 -6.28
N ALA A 54 12.05 -0.74 -6.12
CA ALA A 54 12.55 0.44 -5.45
C ALA A 54 12.99 0.07 -4.03
N LYS A 55 14.16 0.55 -3.60
CA LYS A 55 14.66 0.34 -2.24
C LYS A 55 14.06 1.44 -1.36
N TYR A 56 13.21 1.05 -0.41
CA TYR A 56 12.61 1.96 0.56
C TYR A 56 13.37 1.94 1.88
N ASP A 57 13.52 3.10 2.52
CA ASP A 57 14.04 3.22 3.89
C ASP A 57 13.13 2.52 4.89
N ARG A 58 13.69 2.16 6.07
CA ARG A 58 12.95 1.46 7.14
C ARG A 58 11.62 2.14 7.48
N ARG A 59 11.62 3.47 7.63
CA ARG A 59 10.41 4.25 7.94
C ARG A 59 9.39 4.20 6.81
N THR A 60 9.84 4.31 5.57
CA THR A 60 8.98 4.24 4.38
C THR A 60 8.37 2.84 4.24
N ARG A 61 9.15 1.79 4.50
CA ARG A 61 8.63 0.40 4.54
C ARG A 61 7.57 0.21 5.63
N GLN A 62 7.77 0.80 6.81
CA GLN A 62 6.78 0.76 7.89
C GLN A 62 5.48 1.44 7.45
N LYS A 63 5.55 2.68 6.95
CA LYS A 63 4.38 3.42 6.44
C LYS A 63 3.62 2.64 5.35
N ILE A 64 4.34 2.10 4.37
CA ILE A 64 3.75 1.29 3.30
C ILE A 64 3.06 0.04 3.90
N SER A 65 3.74 -0.65 4.83
CA SER A 65 3.18 -1.86 5.47
C SER A 65 1.93 -1.54 6.30
N GLU A 66 1.88 -0.38 6.93
CA GLU A 66 0.71 0.07 7.69
C GLU A 66 -0.44 0.43 6.79
N LYS A 67 -0.18 1.15 5.68
CA LYS A 67 -1.18 1.45 4.66
C LYS A 67 -1.82 0.18 4.12
N ILE A 68 -1.00 -0.79 3.69
CA ILE A 68 -1.48 -2.09 3.19
C ILE A 68 -2.36 -2.81 4.21
N LYS A 69 -2.01 -2.76 5.51
CA LYS A 69 -2.81 -3.40 6.56
C LYS A 69 -4.19 -2.76 6.71
N ILE A 70 -4.28 -1.43 6.58
CA ILE A 70 -5.56 -0.72 6.68
C ILE A 70 -6.39 -0.96 5.42
N GLU A 71 -5.79 -0.89 4.24
CA GLU A 71 -6.47 -1.23 2.98
C GLU A 71 -7.06 -2.64 3.04
N ASN A 72 -6.26 -3.64 3.42
CA ASN A 72 -6.76 -5.01 3.60
C ASN A 72 -7.91 -5.10 4.60
N PHE A 73 -7.84 -4.36 5.71
CA PHE A 73 -8.92 -4.32 6.69
C PHE A 73 -10.21 -3.76 6.09
N VAL A 74 -10.13 -2.67 5.32
CA VAL A 74 -11.29 -2.09 4.62
C VAL A 74 -11.88 -3.11 3.64
N PHE A 75 -11.04 -3.78 2.84
CA PHE A 75 -11.49 -4.84 1.93
C PHE A 75 -12.20 -5.98 2.66
N ASP A 76 -11.64 -6.46 3.79
CA ASP A 76 -12.27 -7.51 4.59
C ASP A 76 -13.65 -7.08 5.13
N GLN A 77 -13.78 -5.82 5.56
CA GLN A 77 -15.07 -5.29 6.01
C GLN A 77 -16.08 -5.16 4.86
N LEU A 78 -15.65 -4.72 3.67
CA LEU A 78 -16.52 -4.63 2.48
C LEU A 78 -16.99 -6.02 2.03
N ARG A 79 -16.09 -7.01 2.02
CA ARG A 79 -16.43 -8.39 1.70
C ARG A 79 -17.46 -8.97 2.66
N ALA A 80 -17.33 -8.68 3.95
CA ALA A 80 -18.32 -9.06 4.96
C ALA A 80 -19.66 -8.35 4.74
N LEU A 81 -19.64 -7.07 4.32
CA LEU A 81 -20.83 -6.26 4.11
C LEU A 81 -21.62 -6.70 2.88
N TYR A 82 -20.96 -6.94 1.75
CA TYR A 82 -21.60 -7.35 0.50
C TYR A 82 -21.92 -8.86 0.45
N SER A 83 -21.37 -9.66 1.38
CA SER A 83 -21.53 -11.12 1.43
C SER A 83 -21.19 -11.84 0.12
N THR A 84 -20.33 -11.22 -0.70
CA THR A 84 -19.97 -11.69 -2.04
C THR A 84 -18.47 -11.98 -2.08
N GLU A 85 -18.09 -13.07 -2.76
CA GLU A 85 -16.67 -13.44 -2.95
C GLU A 85 -16.02 -12.72 -4.15
N ILE A 86 -16.83 -12.04 -4.95
CA ILE A 86 -16.45 -11.22 -6.08
C ILE A 86 -16.18 -9.80 -5.55
N ASP A 87 -15.00 -9.27 -5.87
CA ASP A 87 -14.59 -7.93 -5.46
C ASP A 87 -15.11 -6.88 -6.46
N ASP A 88 -16.40 -6.92 -6.79
CA ASP A 88 -17.10 -5.98 -7.70
C ASP A 88 -17.89 -4.92 -6.93
N TYR A 89 -17.23 -4.29 -5.95
CA TYR A 89 -17.87 -3.26 -5.14
C TYR A 89 -18.07 -1.96 -5.93
N ASP A 90 -19.28 -1.41 -5.89
CA ASP A 90 -19.64 -0.12 -6.50
C ASP A 90 -19.04 1.10 -5.75
N CYS A 91 -18.06 0.89 -4.87
CA CYS A 91 -17.47 1.94 -4.04
C CYS A 91 -15.94 1.87 -4.00
N ASP A 92 -15.30 3.00 -4.31
CA ASP A 92 -13.85 3.18 -4.20
C ASP A 92 -13.52 4.00 -2.94
N ILE A 93 -12.93 3.33 -1.94
CA ILE A 93 -12.56 3.91 -0.64
C ILE A 93 -11.04 4.06 -0.54
N ASP A 94 -10.55 5.29 -0.68
CA ASP A 94 -9.13 5.61 -0.53
C ASP A 94 -8.79 5.95 0.94
N VAL A 95 -7.92 5.14 1.55
CA VAL A 95 -7.50 5.32 2.96
C VAL A 95 -6.75 6.64 3.15
N ASP A 96 -5.91 7.02 2.19
CA ASP A 96 -5.14 8.27 2.25
C ASP A 96 -6.07 9.49 2.17
N GLU A 97 -7.07 9.47 1.29
CA GLU A 97 -8.09 10.53 1.19
C GLU A 97 -8.79 10.75 2.53
N ILE A 98 -9.23 9.66 3.19
CA ILE A 98 -9.89 9.74 4.50
C ILE A 98 -8.92 10.19 5.60
N SER A 99 -7.66 9.79 5.53
CA SER A 99 -6.62 10.18 6.50
C SER A 99 -6.26 11.66 6.41
N ASP A 100 -6.31 12.23 5.21
CA ASP A 100 -5.97 13.63 4.94
C ASP A 100 -7.05 14.61 5.40
N LEU A 101 -8.30 14.15 5.53
CA LEU A 101 -9.39 14.96 6.08
C LEU A 101 -9.10 15.37 7.53
N GLU A 102 -9.46 16.62 7.85
CA GLU A 102 -9.09 17.27 9.11
C GLU A 102 -10.11 16.96 10.21
N THR A 103 -11.40 17.01 9.88
CA THR A 103 -12.49 16.77 10.84
C THR A 103 -13.07 15.36 10.74
N ASN A 104 -13.55 14.84 11.88
CA ASN A 104 -14.18 13.53 11.93
C ASN A 104 -15.53 13.51 11.20
N GLU A 105 -16.26 14.63 11.22
CA GLU A 105 -17.54 14.78 10.55
C GLU A 105 -17.40 14.67 9.03
N GLU A 106 -16.36 15.28 8.46
CA GLU A 106 -16.05 15.15 7.03
C GLU A 106 -15.72 13.72 6.64
N LYS A 107 -14.92 13.02 7.46
CA LYS A 107 -14.58 11.60 7.23
C LYS A 107 -15.81 10.73 7.17
N ILE A 108 -16.71 10.89 8.15
CA ILE A 108 -17.97 10.16 8.20
C ILE A 108 -18.84 10.52 6.99
N ARG A 109 -18.93 11.80 6.62
CA ARG A 109 -19.73 12.25 5.47
C ARG A 109 -19.24 11.64 4.16
N VAL A 110 -17.94 11.70 3.90
CA VAL A 110 -17.32 11.14 2.68
C VAL A 110 -17.51 9.63 2.62
N LEU A 111 -17.27 8.92 3.72
CA LEU A 111 -17.51 7.48 3.80
C LEU A 111 -18.98 7.13 3.57
N LYS A 112 -19.91 7.85 4.20
CA LYS A 112 -21.36 7.65 3.97
C LYS A 112 -21.70 7.87 2.51
N GLU A 113 -21.15 8.89 1.86
CA GLU A 113 -21.38 9.20 0.45
C GLU A 113 -20.89 8.09 -0.48
N LYS A 114 -19.66 7.59 -0.28
CA LYS A 114 -19.10 6.48 -1.04
C LYS A 114 -19.91 5.19 -0.85
N LEU A 115 -20.49 4.99 0.33
CA LEU A 115 -21.30 3.81 0.67
C LEU A 115 -22.81 3.97 0.40
N LYS A 116 -23.27 5.07 -0.21
CA LYS A 116 -24.70 5.29 -0.52
C LYS A 116 -25.28 4.24 -1.47
N SER A 117 -24.46 3.73 -2.41
CA SER A 117 -24.87 2.70 -3.36
C SER A 117 -24.80 1.28 -2.79
N CYS A 118 -24.39 1.14 -1.53
CA CYS A 118 -24.24 -0.16 -0.90
C CYS A 118 -25.63 -0.77 -0.62
N PRO A 119 -25.86 -2.06 -0.98
CA PRO A 119 -27.13 -2.74 -0.73
C PRO A 119 -27.33 -3.17 0.73
N ALA A 120 -26.32 -2.99 1.58
CA ALA A 120 -26.35 -3.42 2.97
C ALA A 120 -27.20 -2.51 3.87
N ARG A 121 -27.45 -2.97 5.10
CA ARG A 121 -28.28 -2.24 6.04
C ARG A 121 -27.58 -0.97 6.54
N PRO A 122 -28.32 0.11 6.82
CA PRO A 122 -27.72 1.34 7.33
C PRO A 122 -26.96 1.13 8.64
N GLU A 123 -27.41 0.22 9.51
CA GLU A 123 -26.71 -0.07 10.77
C GLU A 123 -25.33 -0.72 10.54
N GLU A 124 -25.22 -1.60 9.53
CA GLU A 124 -23.98 -2.28 9.20
C GLU A 124 -22.97 -1.31 8.56
N ILE A 125 -23.47 -0.39 7.74
CA ILE A 125 -22.69 0.70 7.15
C ILE A 125 -22.13 1.60 8.26
N GLU A 126 -22.93 1.98 9.26
CA GLU A 126 -22.45 2.81 10.37
C GLU A 126 -21.39 2.10 11.23
N VAL A 127 -21.55 0.80 11.48
CA VAL A 127 -20.54 -0.01 12.18
C VAL A 127 -19.23 -0.07 11.38
N LEU A 128 -19.30 -0.25 10.05
CA LEU A 128 -18.13 -0.25 9.19
C LEU A 128 -17.40 1.09 9.23
N ILE A 129 -18.14 2.20 9.15
CA ILE A 129 -17.57 3.56 9.23
C ILE A 129 -16.83 3.77 10.55
N LEU A 130 -17.43 3.40 11.67
CA LEU A 130 -16.80 3.51 12.99
C LEU A 130 -15.53 2.66 13.09
N LYS A 131 -15.55 1.43 12.55
CA LYS A 131 -14.39 0.55 12.52
C LYS A 131 -13.23 1.14 11.71
N ILE A 132 -13.50 1.63 10.50
CA ILE A 132 -12.49 2.28 9.65
C ILE A 132 -11.93 3.50 10.35
N PHE A 133 -12.80 4.33 10.92
CA PHE A 133 -12.40 5.53 11.64
C PHE A 133 -11.45 5.24 12.82
N ILE A 134 -11.79 4.26 13.66
CA ILE A 134 -10.95 3.84 14.79
C ILE A 134 -9.59 3.33 14.28
N GLN A 135 -9.59 2.50 13.24
CA GLN A 135 -8.38 1.91 12.69
C GLN A 135 -7.40 2.97 12.13
N VAL A 136 -7.94 3.99 11.43
CA VAL A 136 -7.16 5.13 10.92
C VAL A 136 -6.68 6.02 12.07
N HIS A 137 -7.51 6.28 13.08
CA HIS A 137 -7.16 7.17 14.19
C HIS A 137 -6.11 6.57 15.13
N LEU A 138 -6.22 5.29 15.50
CA LEU A 138 -5.25 4.62 16.39
C LEU A 138 -3.83 4.61 15.83
N ARG A 139 -3.67 4.68 14.51
CA ARG A 139 -2.38 4.68 13.81
C ARG A 139 -1.77 6.08 13.66
N ARG A 140 -2.54 7.15 13.84
CA ARG A 140 -2.03 8.54 13.78
C ARG A 140 -1.25 8.94 15.04
N MET A 141 -1.23 8.08 16.07
CA MET A 141 -0.38 8.30 17.25
C MET A 141 1.09 8.38 16.80
N PRO A 142 1.74 9.55 16.90
CA PRO A 142 3.13 9.66 16.52
C PRO A 142 3.94 8.80 17.47
N GLU A 143 4.75 7.88 16.93
CA GLU A 143 5.92 7.38 17.64
C GLU A 143 6.79 8.61 17.94
N LYS A 144 6.59 9.20 19.13
CA LYS A 144 7.46 10.23 19.67
C LYS A 144 8.80 9.56 19.93
N CYS A 145 9.77 9.82 19.07
CA CYS A 145 11.19 9.70 19.39
C CYS A 145 11.68 11.05 19.88
#